data_AF-A0A7Y6F6Y0-F1
#
_entry.id   AF-A0A7Y6F6Y0-F1
#
_cell.length_a   1.000
_cell.length_b   1.000
_cell.length_c   1.000
_cell.angle_alpha   90.00
_cell.angle_beta   90.00
_cell.angle_gamma   90.00
#
_symmetry.space_group_name_H-M   'P 1'
#
loop_
_entity.id
_entity.type
_entity.pdbx_description
1 polymer ?
#
loop_
_entity_poly.entity_id
_entity_poly.type
_entity_poly.pdbx_seq_one_letter_code
_entity_poly.pdbx_strand_id
1 'polypeptide(L)'
;MDVSNVATQALAAPLADGTGALAAVLFPIAAVAVVGLLIGGFLLGKRKRDAELPPPRPDEQPHKPEGRTHIETHDPHGTDRFPTDGSALNPHQLDDHGNAPLPPHRDDPRTDTDPPRS
;
A
#
# COMPACT_ATOMS: atom_id res chain seq x y z
N MET A 1 9.40 55.42 -11.02
CA MET A 1 10.49 54.46 -11.25
C MET A 1 9.94 53.39 -12.18
N ASP A 2 10.59 53.20 -13.32
CA ASP A 2 10.08 52.37 -14.42
C ASP A 2 10.49 50.90 -14.22
N VAL A 3 9.59 50.11 -13.62
CA VAL A 3 9.85 48.70 -13.25
C VAL A 3 10.04 47.78 -14.46
N SER A 4 9.48 48.17 -15.61
CA SER A 4 9.57 47.42 -16.86
C SER A 4 11.01 47.36 -17.39
N ASN A 5 11.78 48.42 -17.16
CA ASN A 5 13.15 48.54 -17.67
C ASN A 5 14.17 47.74 -16.84
N VAL A 6 13.83 47.44 -15.59
CA VAL A 6 14.65 46.62 -14.69
C VAL A 6 14.53 45.15 -15.06
N ALA A 7 13.34 44.68 -15.42
CA ALA A 7 13.12 43.30 -15.85
C ALA A 7 13.84 42.99 -17.18
N THR A 8 13.82 43.93 -18.13
CA THR A 8 14.53 43.80 -19.41
C THR A 8 16.04 43.85 -19.23
N GLN A 9 16.56 44.74 -18.37
CA GLN A 9 18.00 44.76 -18.04
C GLN A 9 18.47 43.51 -17.28
N ALA A 10 17.64 42.98 -16.38
CA ALA A 10 17.96 41.77 -15.62
C ALA A 10 18.01 40.51 -16.52
N LEU A 11 17.19 40.46 -17.57
CA LEU A 11 17.24 39.38 -18.56
C LEU A 11 18.41 39.58 -19.55
N ALA A 12 18.71 40.83 -19.93
CA ALA A 12 19.79 41.17 -20.85
C ALA A 12 21.20 40.94 -20.28
N ALA A 13 21.39 41.15 -18.98
CA ALA A 13 22.68 40.99 -18.31
C ALA A 13 23.30 39.58 -18.47
N PRO A 14 22.60 38.46 -18.20
CA PRO A 14 23.12 37.12 -18.47
C PRO A 14 23.16 36.78 -19.96
N LEU A 15 22.28 37.36 -20.81
CA LEU A 15 22.31 37.12 -22.26
C LEU A 15 23.53 37.77 -22.96
N ALA A 16 24.08 38.85 -22.40
CA ALA A 16 25.27 39.51 -22.89
C ALA A 16 26.57 38.76 -22.53
N ASP A 17 26.52 37.91 -21.50
CA ASP A 17 27.61 37.02 -21.12
C ASP A 17 27.41 35.67 -21.82
N GLY A 18 28.39 35.21 -22.61
CA GLY A 18 28.24 33.98 -23.40
C GLY A 18 27.90 32.75 -22.56
N THR A 19 28.31 32.74 -21.29
CA THR A 19 27.96 31.70 -20.31
C THR A 19 26.51 31.82 -19.82
N GLY A 20 26.02 33.04 -19.59
CA GLY A 20 24.66 33.29 -19.13
C GLY A 20 23.61 33.03 -20.22
N ALA A 21 23.95 33.27 -21.49
CA ALA A 21 23.09 32.94 -22.62
C ALA A 21 22.86 31.43 -22.77
N LEU A 22 23.91 30.61 -22.59
CA LEU A 22 23.79 29.15 -22.59
C LEU A 22 22.96 28.65 -21.41
N ALA A 23 23.17 29.21 -20.22
CA ALA A 23 22.38 28.85 -19.03
C ALA A 23 20.89 29.22 -19.22
N ALA A 24 20.57 30.36 -19.83
CA ALA A 24 19.20 30.80 -20.09
C ALA A 24 18.42 29.85 -21.00
N VAL A 25 19.09 29.12 -21.89
CA VAL A 25 18.47 28.12 -22.79
C VAL A 25 18.46 26.73 -22.18
N LEU A 26 19.58 26.29 -21.58
CA LEU A 26 19.71 24.94 -21.04
C LEU A 26 18.88 24.71 -19.77
N PHE A 27 18.75 25.74 -18.93
CA PHE A 27 17.98 25.63 -17.69
C PHE A 27 16.50 25.29 -17.90
N PRO A 28 15.72 25.98 -18.76
CA PRO A 28 14.33 25.61 -19.01
C PRO A 28 14.20 24.24 -19.67
N ILE A 29 15.14 23.85 -20.55
CA ILE A 29 15.17 22.51 -21.16
C ILE A 29 15.36 21.45 -20.08
N ALA A 30 16.33 21.63 -19.18
CA ALA A 30 16.56 20.72 -18.07
C ALA A 30 15.35 20.66 -17.13
N ALA A 31 14.72 21.79 -16.83
CA ALA A 31 13.51 21.83 -16.01
C ALA A 31 12.37 21.03 -16.66
N VAL A 32 12.12 21.21 -17.96
CA VAL A 32 11.11 20.45 -18.71
C VAL A 32 11.47 18.97 -18.76
N ALA A 33 12.74 18.62 -18.94
CA ALA A 33 13.20 17.23 -18.94
C ALA A 33 12.95 16.55 -17.59
N VAL A 34 13.25 17.22 -16.48
CA VAL A 34 12.97 16.71 -15.13
C VAL A 34 11.46 16.53 -14.92
N VAL A 35 10.64 17.51 -15.28
CA VAL A 35 9.18 17.40 -15.17
C VAL A 35 8.65 16.24 -16.03
N GLY A 36 9.14 16.10 -17.25
CA GLY A 36 8.79 15.00 -18.15
C GLY A 36 9.17 13.63 -17.58
N LEU A 37 10.36 13.52 -16.97
CA LEU A 37 10.80 12.29 -16.30
C LEU A 37 9.87 11.91 -15.13
N LEU A 38 9.49 12.88 -14.30
CA LEU A 38 8.59 12.66 -13.16
C LEU A 38 7.20 12.21 -13.61
N ILE A 39 6.63 12.89 -14.61
CA ILE A 39 5.33 12.50 -15.19
C ILE A 39 5.41 11.11 -15.83
N GLY A 40 6.45 10.86 -16.61
CA GLY A 40 6.68 9.56 -17.26
C GLY A 40 6.78 8.41 -16.25
N GLY A 41 7.55 8.60 -15.18
CA GLY A 41 7.66 7.64 -14.08
C GLY A 41 6.32 7.38 -13.37
N PHE A 42 5.56 8.43 -13.09
CA PHE A 42 4.23 8.32 -12.49
C PHE A 42 3.27 7.53 -13.39
N LEU A 43 3.21 7.87 -14.69
CA LEU A 43 2.34 7.19 -15.65
C LEU A 43 2.72 5.72 -15.84
N LEU A 44 4.03 5.41 -15.87
CA LEU A 44 4.51 4.03 -15.96
C LEU A 44 4.12 3.22 -14.70
N GLY A 45 4.25 3.83 -13.52
CA GLY A 45 3.81 3.23 -12.26
C GLY A 45 2.30 2.99 -12.21
N LYS A 46 1.51 3.96 -12.65
CA LYS A 46 0.05 3.81 -12.79
C LYS A 46 -0.29 2.67 -13.75
N ARG A 47 0.31 2.63 -14.95
CA ARG A 47 0.05 1.59 -15.95
C ARG A 47 0.38 0.19 -15.43
N LYS A 48 1.42 0.06 -14.61
CA LYS A 48 1.79 -1.21 -13.96
C LYS A 48 0.73 -1.67 -12.96
N ARG A 49 0.19 -0.76 -12.14
CA ARG A 49 -0.91 -1.07 -11.21
C ARG A 49 -2.23 -1.37 -11.92
N ASP A 50 -2.52 -0.67 -13.00
CA ASP A 50 -3.73 -0.93 -13.79
C ASP A 50 -3.69 -2.31 -14.50
N ALA A 51 -2.50 -2.92 -14.62
CA ALA A 51 -2.33 -4.29 -15.11
C ALA A 51 -2.53 -5.36 -14.02
N GLU A 52 -2.65 -4.96 -12.75
CA GLU A 52 -3.07 -5.85 -11.67
C GLU A 52 -4.60 -6.04 -11.75
N LEU A 53 -5.10 -7.20 -11.33
CA LEU A 53 -6.55 -7.41 -11.27
C LEU A 53 -7.16 -6.38 -10.30
N PRO A 54 -8.33 -5.82 -10.65
CA PRO A 54 -9.04 -4.94 -9.73
C PRO A 54 -9.31 -5.70 -8.41
N PRO A 55 -9.33 -4.99 -7.26
CA PRO A 55 -9.74 -5.59 -6.01
C PRO A 55 -11.08 -6.32 -6.20
N PRO A 56 -11.24 -7.52 -5.60
CA PRO A 56 -12.46 -8.28 -5.76
C PRO A 56 -13.65 -7.44 -5.32
N ARG A 57 -14.72 -7.49 -6.10
CA ARG A 57 -15.92 -6.72 -5.80
C ARG A 57 -16.58 -7.32 -4.54
N PRO A 58 -17.35 -6.54 -3.76
CA PRO A 58 -18.04 -7.05 -2.58
C PRO A 58 -18.95 -8.25 -2.88
N ASP A 59 -19.54 -8.28 -4.07
CA ASP A 59 -20.36 -9.37 -4.60
C ASP A 59 -19.55 -10.60 -5.03
N GLU A 60 -18.26 -10.45 -5.31
CA GLU A 60 -17.32 -11.55 -5.57
C GLU A 60 -16.75 -12.13 -4.26
N GLN A 61 -17.04 -11.51 -3.11
CA GLN A 61 -16.63 -12.08 -1.83
C GLN A 61 -17.33 -13.42 -1.59
N PRO A 62 -16.60 -14.42 -1.06
CA PRO A 62 -17.21 -15.68 -0.67
C PRO A 62 -18.40 -15.44 0.25
N HIS A 63 -19.56 -15.99 -0.12
CA HIS A 63 -20.73 -15.94 0.74
C HIS A 63 -20.43 -16.63 2.07
N LYS A 64 -20.90 -16.02 3.15
CA LYS A 64 -20.78 -16.61 4.48
C LYS A 64 -21.42 -18.01 4.43
N PRO A 65 -20.69 -19.08 4.78
CA PRO A 65 -21.24 -20.42 4.79
C PRO A 65 -22.45 -20.50 5.75
N GLU A 66 -23.43 -21.35 5.40
CA GLU A 66 -24.68 -21.52 6.15
C GLU A 66 -24.45 -21.97 7.60
N GLY A 67 -23.31 -22.62 7.87
CA GLY A 67 -22.86 -23.03 9.19
C GLY A 67 -21.63 -22.26 9.65
N ARG A 68 -21.47 -22.15 10.97
CA ARG A 68 -20.22 -21.69 11.58
C ARG A 68 -19.16 -22.76 11.32
N THR A 69 -18.12 -22.50 10.52
CA THR A 69 -16.89 -23.32 10.50
C THR A 69 -16.06 -23.03 11.76
N HIS A 70 -16.72 -23.05 12.92
CA HIS A 70 -16.08 -22.87 14.20
C HIS A 70 -15.73 -24.24 14.73
N ILE A 71 -14.45 -24.44 14.98
CA ILE A 71 -13.98 -25.47 15.89
C ILE A 71 -14.47 -25.03 17.28
N GLU A 72 -15.44 -25.75 17.86
CA GLU A 72 -15.91 -25.57 19.26
C GLU A 72 -14.86 -26.02 20.29
N THR A 73 -13.59 -26.11 19.90
CA THR A 73 -12.50 -26.33 20.83
C THR A 73 -12.09 -24.99 21.37
N HIS A 74 -12.54 -24.69 22.59
CA HIS A 74 -11.91 -23.67 23.42
C HIS A 74 -10.43 -24.02 23.51
N ASP A 75 -9.57 -23.25 22.86
CA ASP A 75 -8.12 -23.43 22.98
C ASP A 75 -7.76 -23.28 24.47
N PRO A 76 -7.29 -24.34 25.14
CA PRO A 76 -6.93 -24.26 26.55
C PRO A 76 -5.71 -23.34 26.80
N HIS A 77 -5.04 -22.88 25.73
CA HIS A 77 -3.88 -21.99 25.80
C HIS A 77 -4.21 -20.51 25.61
N GLY A 78 -5.45 -20.14 25.32
CA GLY A 78 -5.87 -18.74 25.21
C GLY A 78 -6.12 -18.11 26.57
N THR A 79 -5.07 -17.68 27.29
CA THR A 79 -5.22 -16.59 28.28
C THR A 79 -5.43 -15.24 27.60
N ASP A 80 -6.04 -15.23 26.41
CA ASP A 80 -6.33 -14.07 25.59
C ASP A 80 -7.55 -13.34 26.16
N ARG A 81 -7.30 -12.60 27.24
CA ARG A 81 -8.30 -11.75 27.86
C ARG A 81 -7.88 -10.31 27.67
N PHE A 82 -8.65 -9.59 26.85
CA PHE A 82 -8.54 -8.14 26.76
C PHE A 82 -8.74 -7.50 28.14
N PRO A 83 -8.03 -6.39 28.43
CA PRO A 83 -8.23 -5.62 29.64
C PRO A 83 -9.71 -5.26 29.85
N THR A 84 -10.24 -5.56 31.04
CA THR A 84 -11.64 -5.26 31.41
C THR A 84 -11.93 -3.78 31.61
N ASP A 85 -10.89 -2.95 31.64
CA ASP A 85 -10.99 -1.49 31.75
C ASP A 85 -11.27 -0.80 30.41
N GLY A 86 -11.36 -1.57 29.31
CA GLY A 86 -11.64 -1.05 27.97
C GLY A 86 -10.49 -0.27 27.36
N SER A 87 -9.29 -0.35 27.94
CA SER A 87 -8.09 0.25 27.37
C SER A 87 -7.68 -0.47 26.09
N ALA A 88 -7.32 0.32 25.06
CA ALA A 88 -6.75 -0.24 23.83
C ALA A 88 -5.31 -0.71 24.10
N LEU A 89 -4.98 -1.91 23.65
CA LEU A 89 -3.62 -2.42 23.69
C LEU A 89 -2.81 -1.85 22.51
N ASN A 90 -1.59 -1.38 22.78
CA ASN A 90 -0.65 -1.01 21.74
C ASN A 90 -0.04 -2.27 21.09
N PRO A 91 0.53 -2.18 19.87
CA PRO A 91 1.06 -3.33 19.15
C PRO A 91 2.08 -4.18 19.93
N HIS A 92 2.92 -3.57 20.76
CA HIS A 92 3.90 -4.27 21.61
C HIS A 92 3.30 -4.87 22.90
N GLN A 93 2.00 -4.68 23.11
CA GLN A 93 1.24 -5.24 24.23
C GLN A 93 0.34 -6.40 23.76
N LEU A 94 0.50 -6.83 22.50
CA LEU A 94 -0.26 -7.89 21.83
C LEU A 94 0.51 -9.22 21.74
N ASP A 95 1.59 -9.38 22.52
CA ASP A 95 2.58 -10.45 22.34
C ASP A 95 1.96 -11.87 22.30
N ASP A 96 0.85 -12.09 23.01
CA ASP A 96 0.12 -13.37 23.04
C ASP A 96 -1.14 -13.41 22.13
N HIS A 97 -1.48 -12.33 21.43
CA HIS A 97 -2.77 -12.15 20.74
C HIS A 97 -2.70 -12.16 19.20
N GLY A 98 -1.50 -12.26 18.62
CA GLY A 98 -1.30 -12.07 17.17
C GLY A 98 -0.45 -13.14 16.45
N ASN A 99 0.44 -13.82 17.17
CA ASN A 99 1.45 -14.70 16.56
C ASN A 99 1.50 -16.13 17.14
N ALA A 100 0.46 -16.55 17.87
CA ALA A 100 0.39 -17.91 18.37
C ALA A 100 0.48 -18.91 17.18
N PRO A 101 1.45 -19.84 17.18
CA PRO A 101 1.51 -20.88 16.17
C PRO A 101 0.19 -21.66 16.19
N LEU A 102 -0.48 -21.76 15.03
CA LEU A 102 -1.63 -22.65 14.90
C LEU A 102 -1.22 -24.06 15.35
N PRO A 103 -2.00 -24.71 16.22
CA PRO A 103 -1.74 -26.10 16.57
C PRO A 103 -1.65 -26.94 15.29
N PRO A 104 -0.74 -27.92 15.22
CA PRO A 104 -0.67 -28.82 14.07
C PRO A 104 -2.04 -29.47 13.86
N HIS A 105 -2.53 -29.44 12.62
CA HIS A 105 -3.78 -30.09 12.24
C HIS A 105 -3.66 -31.57 12.62
N ARG A 106 -4.44 -32.00 13.60
CA ARG A 106 -4.61 -33.42 13.88
C ARG A 106 -5.56 -33.93 12.81
N ASP A 107 -5.06 -34.76 11.90
CA ASP A 107 -5.91 -35.60 11.08
C ASP A 107 -6.76 -36.43 12.04
N ASP A 108 -8.05 -36.11 12.17
CA ASP A 108 -8.97 -36.99 12.85
C ASP A 108 -8.90 -38.35 12.11
N PRO A 109 -8.65 -39.46 12.82
CA PRO A 109 -8.60 -40.76 12.18
C PRO A 109 -9.97 -40.99 11.55
N ARG A 110 -10.02 -41.19 10.23
CA ARG A 110 -11.25 -41.62 9.53
C ARG A 110 -11.79 -42.83 10.29
N THR A 111 -12.88 -42.65 11.04
CA THR A 111 -13.62 -43.78 11.56
C THR A 111 -14.36 -44.39 10.38
N ASP A 112 -14.08 -45.66 10.12
CA ASP A 112 -14.64 -46.53 9.06
C ASP A 112 -16.15 -46.80 9.23
N THR A 113 -16.89 -45.86 9.82
CA THR A 113 -18.30 -45.99 10.20
C THR A 113 -19.22 -45.13 9.35
N ASP A 114 -18.72 -44.49 8.29
CA ASP A 114 -19.59 -43.82 7.33
C ASP A 114 -20.28 -44.87 6.44
N PRO A 115 -21.62 -45.00 6.46
CA PRO A 115 -22.31 -45.96 5.60
C PRO A 115 -22.12 -45.55 4.13
N PRO A 116 -21.99 -46.54 3.21
CA PRO A 116 -21.82 -46.24 1.80
C PRO A 116 -23.03 -45.45 1.28
N ARG A 117 -22.77 -44.27 0.70
CA ARG A 117 -23.79 -43.51 -0.03
C ARG A 117 -24.29 -44.35 -1.20
N SER A 118 -25.60 -44.61 -1.21
CA SER A 118 -26.33 -45.32 -2.28
C SER A 118 -26.45 -44.46 -3.53
#